data_AF-A0A3B0TDU9-F1
#
_entry.id   AF-A0A3B0TDU9-F1
#
_cell.length_a   1.000
_cell.length_b   1.000
_cell.length_c   1.000
_cell.angle_alpha   90.00
_cell.angle_beta   90.00
_cell.angle_gamma   90.00
#
_symmetry.space_group_name_H-M   'P 1'
#
loop_
_entity.id
_entity.type
_entity.pdbx_description
1 polymer ?
#
loop_
_entity_poly.entity_id
_entity_poly.type
_entity_poly.pdbx_seq_one_letter_code
_entity_poly.pdbx_strand_id
1 'polypeptide(L)'
;MKRKLKEELVRLSTDIITSRNMNEITDMYEAAKTLYEKLAVLKFIDDKLNDIEVDDSKNAIAAKFEKMANAVLNENTSVPENNPHQEDIIIPGMDTIKHMVSEMPSDAQADEVLADFLGKPDYVKNDKDLLMPSKEKETKKKTVSRSLNDKLSSNEIKVDLNDRLTFVKHLFNGSAEEYNKVLSQLVTIDSNERAISFIDNMVKPEYNTWAGKEEYEERFKALIERRFS
;
A
#
# COMPACT_ATOMS: atom_id res chain seq x y z
N MET A 1 12.47 19.46 -8.24
CA MET A 1 13.34 19.01 -7.13
C MET A 1 14.71 18.53 -7.61
N LYS A 2 14.78 17.59 -8.58
CA LYS A 2 16.01 17.08 -9.21
C LYS A 2 17.02 18.15 -9.66
N ARG A 3 16.57 19.24 -10.29
CA ARG A 3 17.43 20.33 -10.77
C ARG A 3 18.17 21.06 -9.63
N LYS A 4 17.46 21.39 -8.54
CA LYS A 4 18.05 22.06 -7.36
C LYS A 4 19.12 21.19 -6.71
N LEU A 5 18.86 19.89 -6.61
CA LEU A 5 19.81 18.94 -6.01
C LEU A 5 21.09 18.79 -6.85
N LYS A 6 20.97 18.80 -8.19
CA LYS A 6 22.13 18.83 -9.09
C LYS A 6 22.95 20.10 -8.94
N GLU A 7 22.30 21.25 -8.83
CA GLU A 7 22.94 22.55 -8.66
C GLU A 7 23.70 22.65 -7.32
N GLU A 8 23.10 22.13 -6.24
CA GLU A 8 23.78 21.99 -4.95
C GLU A 8 24.97 21.04 -5.00
N LEU A 9 24.87 19.94 -5.73
CA LEU A 9 25.97 18.99 -5.90
C LEU A 9 27.15 19.64 -6.61
N VAL A 10 26.89 20.37 -7.70
CA VAL A 10 27.90 21.13 -8.45
C VAL A 10 28.54 22.21 -7.57
N ARG A 11 27.73 22.93 -6.78
CA ARG A 11 28.23 23.92 -5.82
C ARG A 11 29.15 23.27 -4.78
N LEU A 12 28.75 22.15 -4.19
CA LEU A 12 29.54 21.44 -3.19
C LEU A 12 30.85 20.90 -3.78
N SER A 13 30.82 20.33 -5.00
CA SER A 13 32.04 19.89 -5.69
C SER A 13 32.98 21.05 -6.00
N THR A 14 32.44 22.18 -6.43
CA THR A 14 33.24 23.39 -6.71
C THR A 14 33.83 23.95 -5.43
N ASP A 15 33.06 23.94 -4.33
CA ASP A 15 33.52 24.35 -3.01
C ASP A 15 34.65 23.45 -2.52
N ILE A 16 34.54 22.13 -2.67
CA ILE A 16 35.61 21.17 -2.32
C ILE A 16 36.89 21.42 -3.13
N ILE A 17 36.77 21.71 -4.43
CA ILE A 17 37.90 21.99 -5.31
C ILE A 17 38.55 23.36 -5.00
N THR A 18 37.74 24.35 -4.62
CA THR A 18 38.19 25.73 -4.38
C THR A 18 38.71 25.93 -2.95
N SER A 19 38.22 25.14 -2.00
CA SER A 19 38.62 25.14 -0.59
C SER A 19 40.07 24.67 -0.45
N ARG A 20 41.01 25.63 -0.42
CA ARG A 20 42.45 25.38 -0.17
C ARG A 20 42.78 24.85 1.23
N ASN A 21 41.77 24.59 2.06
CA ASN A 21 41.91 24.18 3.46
C ASN A 21 41.59 22.71 3.72
N MET A 22 41.54 21.88 2.67
CA MET A 22 41.39 20.41 2.75
C MET A 22 42.69 19.72 3.20
N ASN A 23 43.42 20.29 4.17
CA ASN A 23 44.64 19.69 4.72
C ASN A 23 44.32 18.72 5.88
N GLU A 24 43.15 18.86 6.49
CA GLU A 24 42.65 18.00 7.55
C GLU A 24 41.84 16.84 6.93
N ILE A 25 42.27 15.60 7.16
CA ILE A 25 41.61 14.40 6.63
C ILE A 25 40.14 14.29 7.05
N THR A 26 39.82 14.82 8.23
CA THR A 26 38.47 14.85 8.80
C THR A 26 37.52 15.71 7.98
N ASP A 27 37.96 16.90 7.56
CA ASP A 27 37.13 17.82 6.78
C ASP A 27 36.90 17.27 5.36
N MET A 28 37.92 16.62 4.80
CA MET A 28 37.82 15.94 3.50
C MET A 28 36.82 14.77 3.56
N TYR A 29 36.83 14.02 4.67
CA TYR A 29 35.89 12.94 4.91
C TYR A 29 34.44 13.43 5.06
N GLU A 30 34.20 14.49 5.85
CA GLU A 30 32.85 15.02 6.04
C GLU A 30 32.29 15.64 4.76
N ALA A 31 33.13 16.31 3.96
CA ALA A 31 32.75 16.84 2.66
C ALA A 31 32.42 15.73 1.65
N ALA A 32 33.23 14.66 1.60
CA ALA A 32 32.96 13.48 0.76
C ALA A 32 31.68 12.76 1.17
N LYS A 33 31.43 12.62 2.48
CA LYS A 33 30.20 12.04 3.03
C LYS A 33 28.98 12.87 2.63
N THR A 34 29.03 14.19 2.78
CA THR A 34 27.94 15.09 2.39
C THR A 34 27.64 15.01 0.89
N LEU A 35 28.69 14.90 0.06
CA LEU A 35 28.55 14.71 -1.39
C LEU A 35 27.89 13.37 -1.72
N TYR A 36 28.30 12.30 -1.05
CA TYR A 36 27.73 10.96 -1.20
C TYR A 36 26.25 10.93 -0.82
N GLU A 37 25.86 11.52 0.32
CA GLU A 37 24.47 11.60 0.78
C GLU A 37 23.58 12.31 -0.25
N LYS A 38 24.00 13.48 -0.73
CA LYS A 38 23.25 14.23 -1.76
C LYS A 38 23.16 13.46 -3.08
N LEU A 39 24.21 12.75 -3.48
CA LEU A 39 24.22 11.91 -4.66
C LEU A 39 23.31 10.68 -4.50
N ALA A 40 23.28 10.06 -3.33
CA ALA A 40 22.40 8.94 -3.01
C ALA A 40 20.92 9.34 -3.09
N VAL A 41 20.56 10.53 -2.59
CA VAL A 41 19.21 11.09 -2.74
C VAL A 41 18.90 11.36 -4.21
N LEU A 42 19.84 11.91 -4.98
CA LEU A 42 19.65 12.15 -6.41
C LEU A 42 19.42 10.84 -7.17
N LYS A 43 20.20 9.80 -6.87
CA LYS A 43 20.05 8.46 -7.44
C LYS A 43 18.70 7.85 -7.07
N PHE A 44 18.27 7.97 -5.81
CA PHE A 44 16.96 7.49 -5.39
C PHE A 44 15.83 8.19 -6.15
N ILE A 45 15.90 9.52 -6.32
CA ILE A 45 14.92 10.27 -7.12
C ILE A 45 14.95 9.80 -8.57
N ASP A 46 16.12 9.56 -9.15
CA ASP A 46 16.23 9.07 -10.53
C ASP A 46 15.62 7.66 -10.69
N ASP A 47 15.94 6.74 -9.78
CA ASP A 47 15.49 5.34 -9.83
C ASP A 47 14.00 5.18 -9.47
N LYS A 48 13.45 6.06 -8.62
CA LYS A 48 12.07 5.92 -8.09
C LYS A 48 11.07 6.93 -8.63
N LEU A 49 11.49 8.14 -9.01
CA LEU A 49 10.56 9.13 -9.60
C LEU A 49 10.56 9.11 -11.13
N ASN A 50 11.56 8.56 -11.84
CA ASN A 50 11.44 8.40 -13.29
C ASN A 50 10.41 7.31 -13.67
N ASP A 51 10.14 6.34 -12.79
CA ASP A 51 9.07 5.33 -12.98
C ASP A 51 7.69 5.86 -12.55
N ILE A 52 7.67 7.00 -11.86
CA ILE A 52 6.48 7.83 -11.65
C ILE A 52 6.49 8.88 -12.75
N GLU A 53 6.43 8.42 -14.01
CA GLU A 53 5.72 9.22 -15.00
C GLU A 53 4.29 9.32 -14.49
N VAL A 54 3.96 10.45 -13.87
CA VAL A 54 2.57 10.86 -13.73
C VAL A 54 2.07 10.95 -15.16
N ASP A 55 1.41 9.88 -15.60
CA ASP A 55 0.73 9.80 -16.89
C ASP A 55 -0.42 10.82 -16.87
N ASP A 56 -0.09 12.09 -17.07
CA ASP A 56 -1.03 13.20 -17.25
C ASP A 56 -1.95 12.92 -18.45
N SER A 57 -1.60 11.97 -19.33
CA SER A 57 -2.43 11.52 -20.45
C SER A 57 -3.60 10.62 -20.05
N LYS A 58 -3.62 10.04 -18.85
CA LYS A 58 -4.80 9.31 -18.32
C LYS A 58 -5.69 10.13 -17.42
N ASN A 59 -5.44 11.43 -17.29
CA ASN A 59 -6.23 12.28 -16.41
C ASN A 59 -7.46 12.87 -17.11
N ALA A 60 -8.21 12.02 -17.83
CA ALA A 60 -9.55 12.36 -18.33
C ALA A 60 -10.47 12.86 -17.20
N ILE A 61 -10.19 12.44 -15.97
CA ILE A 61 -10.84 12.89 -14.75
C ILE A 61 -10.41 14.31 -14.39
N ALA A 62 -9.12 14.65 -14.37
CA ALA A 62 -8.72 16.05 -14.12
C ALA A 62 -9.17 17.01 -15.21
N ALA A 63 -9.16 16.63 -16.48
CA ALA A 63 -9.69 17.49 -17.54
C ALA A 63 -11.19 17.79 -17.34
N LYS A 64 -11.96 16.79 -16.88
CA LYS A 64 -13.38 16.97 -16.49
C LYS A 64 -13.52 17.80 -15.22
N PHE A 65 -12.63 17.61 -14.25
CA PHE A 65 -12.63 18.35 -12.98
C PHE A 65 -12.29 19.83 -13.20
N GLU A 66 -11.31 20.13 -14.04
CA GLU A 66 -10.92 21.48 -14.41
C GLU A 66 -12.04 22.17 -15.21
N LYS A 67 -12.69 21.45 -16.12
CA LYS A 67 -13.87 21.97 -16.84
C LYS A 67 -15.04 22.25 -15.89
N MET A 68 -15.28 21.39 -14.90
CA MET A 68 -16.33 21.59 -13.90
C MET A 68 -15.99 22.74 -12.95
N ALA A 69 -14.75 22.86 -12.48
CA ALA A 69 -14.29 23.93 -11.62
C ALA A 69 -14.42 25.31 -12.32
N ASN A 70 -13.99 25.40 -13.58
CA ASN A 70 -14.11 26.63 -14.36
C ASN A 70 -15.58 27.00 -14.65
N ALA A 71 -16.46 26.01 -14.83
CA ALA A 71 -17.90 26.24 -14.99
C ALA A 71 -18.52 26.83 -13.70
N VAL A 72 -18.22 26.22 -12.54
CA VAL A 72 -18.75 26.68 -11.24
C VAL A 72 -18.25 28.08 -10.87
N LEU A 73 -17.00 28.42 -11.18
CA LEU A 73 -16.45 29.74 -10.93
C LEU A 73 -17.09 30.82 -11.82
N ASN A 74 -17.31 30.52 -13.10
CA ASN A 74 -17.95 31.47 -14.01
C ASN A 74 -19.46 31.65 -13.73
N GLU A 75 -20.15 30.58 -13.31
CA GLU A 75 -21.60 30.62 -13.08
C GLU A 75 -21.96 31.32 -11.76
N ASN A 76 -21.10 31.22 -10.73
CA ASN A 76 -21.30 31.94 -9.46
C ASN A 76 -21.04 33.45 -9.54
N THR A 77 -20.46 33.98 -10.62
CA THR A 77 -20.27 35.44 -10.80
C THR A 77 -21.60 36.20 -10.96
N SER A 78 -22.69 35.51 -11.36
CA SER A 78 -23.99 36.14 -11.59
C SER A 78 -24.88 36.20 -10.34
N VAL A 79 -24.45 35.60 -9.22
CA VAL A 79 -25.18 35.67 -7.95
C VAL A 79 -24.56 36.81 -7.14
N PRO A 80 -25.30 37.90 -6.85
CA PRO A 80 -24.80 38.96 -6.00
C PRO A 80 -24.44 38.40 -4.62
N GLU A 81 -23.21 38.64 -4.15
CA GLU A 81 -22.72 38.22 -2.83
C GLU A 81 -23.48 38.87 -1.65
N ASN A 82 -24.32 39.87 -1.92
CA ASN A 82 -25.06 40.57 -0.88
C ASN A 82 -26.53 40.14 -0.91
N ASN A 83 -26.92 39.34 0.08
CA ASN A 83 -28.32 39.10 0.41
C ASN A 83 -28.97 40.47 0.81
N PRO A 84 -29.98 40.97 0.09
CA PRO A 84 -30.59 42.27 0.37
C PRO A 84 -31.39 42.35 1.68
N HIS A 85 -31.51 41.24 2.41
CA HIS A 85 -32.19 41.18 3.71
C HIS A 85 -31.15 41.08 4.83
N GLN A 86 -30.96 42.17 5.59
CA GLN A 86 -29.97 42.23 6.67
C GLN A 86 -30.39 41.50 7.95
N GLU A 87 -31.68 41.25 8.18
CA GLU A 87 -32.15 40.39 9.26
C GLU A 87 -33.48 39.75 8.83
N ASP A 88 -33.48 38.42 8.66
CA ASP A 88 -34.56 37.51 9.07
C ASP A 88 -34.24 36.08 8.60
N ILE A 89 -33.25 35.45 9.24
CA ILE A 89 -33.34 34.00 9.45
C ILE A 89 -34.10 33.85 10.77
N ILE A 90 -35.41 34.12 10.73
CA ILE A 90 -36.29 33.63 11.79
C ILE A 90 -36.21 32.11 11.66
N ILE A 91 -35.69 31.41 12.66
CA ILE A 91 -35.63 29.95 12.67
C ILE A 91 -37.06 29.47 12.92
N PRO A 92 -37.86 29.03 11.93
CA PRO A 92 -39.20 28.51 12.16
C PRO A 92 -39.08 26.99 12.28
N GLY A 93 -38.18 26.54 13.17
CA GLY A 93 -37.78 25.14 13.25
C GLY A 93 -38.89 24.22 13.76
N MET A 94 -39.78 24.75 14.60
CA MET A 94 -40.85 23.94 15.20
C MET A 94 -42.10 23.85 14.30
N ASP A 95 -42.45 24.92 13.57
CA ASP A 95 -43.68 24.95 12.75
C ASP A 95 -43.52 24.29 11.37
N THR A 96 -42.35 24.42 10.73
CA THR A 96 -42.11 23.78 9.42
C THR A 96 -42.07 22.26 9.50
N ILE A 97 -41.51 21.70 10.58
CA ILE A 97 -41.48 20.24 10.80
C ILE A 97 -42.92 19.71 11.02
N LYS A 98 -43.78 20.46 11.71
CA LYS A 98 -45.17 20.08 11.94
C LYS A 98 -45.98 20.05 10.64
N HIS A 99 -45.75 21.00 9.73
CA HIS A 99 -46.39 21.00 8.43
C HIS A 99 -45.87 19.87 7.52
N MET A 100 -44.58 19.53 7.58
CA MET A 100 -43.99 18.47 6.75
C MET A 100 -44.47 17.06 7.14
N VAL A 101 -44.64 16.79 8.45
CA VAL A 101 -45.18 15.51 8.94
C VAL A 101 -46.66 15.34 8.58
N SER A 102 -47.40 16.44 8.43
CA SER A 102 -48.82 16.40 8.07
C SER A 102 -49.06 16.05 6.59
N GLU A 103 -48.05 16.23 5.73
CA GLU A 103 -48.12 15.97 4.28
C GLU A 103 -47.53 14.60 3.89
N MET A 104 -47.11 13.78 4.85
CA MET A 104 -46.61 12.42 4.56
C MET A 104 -47.78 11.48 4.24
N PRO A 105 -47.79 10.82 3.06
CA PRO A 105 -48.79 9.82 2.73
C PRO A 105 -48.65 8.63 3.68
N SER A 106 -49.77 8.13 4.21
CA SER A 106 -49.78 7.08 5.24
C SER A 106 -49.10 5.79 4.77
N ASP A 107 -48.28 5.22 5.67
CA ASP A 107 -47.30 4.12 5.47
C ASP A 107 -47.79 2.82 4.80
N ALA A 108 -49.09 2.64 4.59
CA ALA A 108 -49.64 1.35 4.13
C ALA A 108 -49.31 0.99 2.67
N GLN A 109 -49.01 1.97 1.81
CA GLN A 109 -48.73 1.73 0.37
C GLN A 109 -47.24 1.66 0.04
N ALA A 110 -46.37 2.15 0.92
CA ALA A 110 -44.92 2.18 0.71
C ALA A 110 -44.27 0.80 0.94
N ASP A 111 -44.84 -0.02 1.84
CA ASP A 111 -44.33 -1.35 2.16
C ASP A 111 -44.53 -2.35 1.00
N GLU A 112 -45.62 -2.24 0.24
CA GLU A 112 -45.94 -3.18 -0.84
C GLU A 112 -45.01 -2.97 -2.06
N VAL A 113 -44.68 -1.72 -2.39
CA VAL A 113 -43.73 -1.38 -3.47
C VAL A 113 -42.27 -1.67 -3.10
N LEU A 114 -41.93 -1.62 -1.81
CA LEU A 114 -40.59 -1.95 -1.32
C LEU A 114 -40.35 -3.46 -1.29
N ALA A 115 -41.38 -4.25 -0.99
CA ALA A 115 -41.32 -5.71 -1.03
C ALA A 115 -41.08 -6.26 -2.45
N ASP A 116 -41.66 -5.63 -3.48
CA ASP A 116 -41.47 -6.03 -4.88
C ASP A 116 -40.04 -5.72 -5.37
N PHE A 117 -39.41 -4.66 -4.84
CA PHE A 117 -38.03 -4.29 -5.16
C PHE A 117 -36.97 -5.15 -4.43
N LEU A 118 -37.28 -5.65 -3.23
CA LEU A 118 -36.41 -6.54 -2.45
C LEU A 118 -36.55 -8.02 -2.83
N GLY A 119 -37.46 -8.35 -3.76
CA GLY A 119 -37.59 -9.65 -4.39
C GLY A 119 -36.31 -10.06 -5.12
N LYS A 120 -35.81 -11.25 -4.78
CA LYS A 120 -34.49 -11.80 -5.16
C LYS A 120 -34.10 -11.50 -6.62
N PRO A 121 -32.89 -10.96 -6.90
CA PRO A 121 -32.45 -10.74 -8.27
C PRO A 121 -32.27 -12.09 -8.99
N ASP A 122 -32.87 -12.20 -10.17
CA ASP A 122 -32.75 -13.37 -11.04
C ASP A 122 -31.34 -13.39 -11.65
N TYR A 123 -30.46 -14.23 -11.10
CA TYR A 123 -29.09 -14.37 -11.60
C TYR A 123 -29.09 -15.20 -12.89
N VAL A 124 -28.98 -14.52 -14.03
CA VAL A 124 -28.63 -15.18 -15.29
C VAL A 124 -27.21 -15.75 -15.14
N LYS A 125 -27.09 -17.08 -15.13
CA LYS A 125 -25.80 -17.78 -15.09
C LYS A 125 -24.95 -17.31 -16.27
N ASN A 126 -23.83 -16.66 -15.95
CA ASN A 126 -22.88 -16.18 -16.93
C ASN A 126 -22.13 -17.39 -17.52
N ASP A 127 -22.60 -17.87 -18.67
CA ASP A 127 -22.06 -19.04 -19.35
C ASP A 127 -20.70 -18.70 -19.97
N LYS A 128 -19.64 -18.90 -19.18
CA LYS A 128 -18.25 -18.56 -19.51
C LYS A 128 -17.65 -19.43 -20.62
N ASP A 129 -18.35 -20.47 -21.07
CA ASP A 129 -17.82 -21.44 -22.04
C ASP A 129 -17.88 -20.98 -23.51
N LEU A 130 -18.57 -19.88 -23.83
CA LEU A 130 -18.68 -19.38 -25.22
C LEU A 130 -17.64 -18.33 -25.61
N LEU A 131 -16.77 -17.90 -24.69
CA LEU A 131 -15.82 -16.79 -24.91
C LEU A 131 -14.34 -17.22 -25.00
N MET A 132 -14.04 -18.51 -25.10
CA MET A 132 -12.66 -18.98 -25.24
C MET A 132 -12.34 -19.32 -26.71
N PRO A 133 -11.30 -18.72 -27.33
CA PRO A 133 -10.81 -19.21 -28.61
C PRO A 133 -10.23 -20.62 -28.42
N SER A 134 -10.64 -21.55 -29.29
CA SER A 134 -10.25 -22.96 -29.23
C SER A 134 -8.73 -23.14 -29.22
N LYS A 135 -8.25 -23.86 -28.20
CA LYS A 135 -6.84 -24.19 -28.00
C LYS A 135 -6.44 -25.32 -28.96
N GLU A 136 -5.82 -24.97 -30.08
CA GLU A 136 -4.97 -25.92 -30.79
C GLU A 136 -3.65 -26.12 -30.04
N LYS A 137 -3.23 -27.38 -29.99
CA LYS A 137 -2.08 -27.88 -29.27
C LYS A 137 -0.78 -27.35 -29.87
N GLU A 138 -0.06 -26.51 -29.15
CA GLU A 138 1.40 -26.44 -29.29
C GLU A 138 2.10 -26.33 -27.93
N THR A 139 2.88 -27.37 -27.66
CA THR A 139 3.90 -27.47 -26.63
C THR A 139 5.00 -26.43 -26.84
N LYS A 140 4.95 -25.30 -26.15
CA LYS A 140 6.14 -24.47 -25.87
C LYS A 140 6.13 -24.00 -24.42
N LYS A 141 7.12 -24.48 -23.67
CA LYS A 141 7.50 -24.03 -22.32
C LYS A 141 7.68 -22.51 -22.35
N LYS A 142 6.66 -21.75 -21.94
CA LYS A 142 6.81 -20.34 -21.60
C LYS A 142 7.14 -20.28 -20.12
N THR A 143 8.40 -20.01 -19.82
CA THR A 143 8.82 -19.45 -18.54
C THR A 143 7.99 -18.20 -18.28
N VAL A 144 7.01 -18.32 -17.40
CA VAL A 144 6.24 -17.17 -16.91
C VAL A 144 7.25 -16.27 -16.22
N SER A 145 7.59 -15.14 -16.85
CA SER A 145 8.35 -14.09 -16.20
C SER A 145 7.51 -13.61 -15.03
N ARG A 146 7.89 -14.06 -13.82
CA ARG A 146 7.28 -13.63 -12.55
C ARG A 146 7.17 -12.11 -12.56
N SER A 147 5.95 -11.61 -12.36
CA SER A 147 5.70 -10.19 -12.27
C SER A 147 6.55 -9.58 -11.15
N LEU A 148 6.90 -8.30 -11.25
CA LEU A 148 7.68 -7.62 -10.21
C LEU A 148 6.94 -7.67 -8.85
N ASN A 149 5.61 -7.70 -8.88
CA ASN A 149 4.77 -7.89 -7.70
C ASN A 149 4.90 -9.30 -7.09
N ASP A 150 5.14 -10.34 -7.91
CA ASP A 150 5.44 -11.70 -7.45
C ASP A 150 6.83 -11.82 -6.80
N LYS A 151 7.83 -11.07 -7.27
CA LYS A 151 9.17 -11.03 -6.67
C LYS A 151 9.20 -10.25 -5.35
N LEU A 152 8.36 -9.23 -5.21
CA LEU A 152 8.19 -8.53 -3.94
C LEU A 152 7.41 -9.39 -2.94
N SER A 153 6.37 -10.08 -3.42
CA SER A 153 5.60 -11.06 -2.63
C SER A 153 6.37 -12.34 -2.29
N SER A 154 7.41 -12.70 -3.03
CA SER A 154 8.25 -13.88 -2.72
C SER A 154 9.16 -13.64 -1.52
N ASN A 155 9.53 -12.38 -1.27
CA ASN A 155 10.31 -11.97 -0.10
C ASN A 155 9.46 -11.74 1.16
N GLU A 156 8.14 -11.92 1.11
CA GLU A 156 7.25 -11.75 2.27
C GLU A 156 6.75 -13.11 2.77
N ILE A 157 7.03 -13.49 4.02
CA ILE A 157 6.77 -14.86 4.50
C ILE A 157 5.25 -14.99 4.42
N LYS A 158 4.71 -15.61 3.37
CA LYS A 158 3.28 -15.94 3.28
C LYS A 158 3.04 -17.10 4.24
N VAL A 159 3.01 -16.74 5.52
CA VAL A 159 2.58 -17.61 6.61
C VAL A 159 1.06 -17.62 6.54
N ASP A 160 0.48 -18.81 6.43
CA ASP A 160 -0.97 -18.95 6.59
C ASP A 160 -1.37 -18.48 7.99
N LEU A 161 -2.51 -17.80 8.13
CA LEU A 161 -2.96 -17.27 9.41
C LEU A 161 -3.10 -18.39 10.46
N ASN A 162 -3.52 -19.58 10.03
CA ASN A 162 -3.69 -20.73 10.89
C ASN A 162 -2.33 -21.29 11.35
N ASP A 163 -1.36 -21.36 10.44
CA ASP A 163 0.01 -21.75 10.77
C ASP A 163 0.66 -20.75 11.74
N ARG A 164 0.46 -19.45 11.51
CA ARG A 164 0.94 -18.38 12.41
C ARG A 164 0.39 -18.54 13.82
N LEU A 165 -0.93 -18.72 13.95
CA LEU A 165 -1.58 -18.92 15.26
C LEU A 165 -1.07 -20.18 15.95
N THR A 166 -0.82 -21.23 15.18
CA THR A 166 -0.32 -22.50 15.68
C THR A 166 1.11 -22.35 16.20
N PHE A 167 2.01 -21.71 15.46
CA PHE A 167 3.39 -21.46 15.92
C PHE A 167 3.42 -20.55 17.14
N VAL A 168 2.64 -19.47 17.15
CA VAL A 168 2.58 -18.56 18.30
C VAL A 168 2.14 -19.32 19.56
N LYS A 169 1.11 -20.18 19.46
CA LYS A 169 0.59 -20.95 20.59
C LYS A 169 1.53 -22.07 21.05
N HIS A 170 2.15 -22.79 20.11
CA HIS A 170 2.91 -24.00 20.39
C HIS A 170 4.41 -23.78 20.53
N LEU A 171 5.03 -22.96 19.67
CA LEU A 171 6.47 -22.67 19.69
C LEU A 171 6.81 -21.48 20.59
N PHE A 172 5.99 -20.43 20.60
CA PHE A 172 6.29 -19.16 21.29
C PHE A 172 5.46 -18.91 22.55
N ASN A 173 4.81 -19.97 23.06
CA ASN A 173 4.03 -19.94 24.32
C ASN A 173 2.96 -18.84 24.40
N GLY A 174 2.39 -18.44 23.26
CA GLY A 174 1.40 -17.37 23.13
C GLY A 174 1.98 -15.98 22.82
N SER A 175 3.31 -15.83 22.74
CA SER A 175 3.95 -14.55 22.44
C SER A 175 3.98 -14.28 20.93
N ALA A 176 3.04 -13.45 20.47
CA ALA A 176 3.04 -12.95 19.10
C ALA A 176 4.21 -11.99 18.82
N GLU A 177 4.71 -11.30 19.85
CA GLU A 177 5.83 -10.36 19.73
C GLU A 177 7.13 -11.06 19.38
N GLU A 178 7.46 -12.15 20.08
CA GLU A 178 8.70 -12.87 19.78
C GLU A 178 8.61 -13.58 18.42
N TYR A 179 7.44 -14.09 18.06
CA TYR A 179 7.23 -14.64 16.72
C TYR A 179 7.55 -13.60 15.63
N ASN A 180 7.05 -12.37 15.76
CA ASN A 180 7.32 -11.31 14.78
C ASN A 180 8.79 -10.86 14.79
N LYS A 181 9.46 -10.89 15.95
CA LYS A 181 10.90 -10.59 16.08
C LYS A 181 11.77 -11.66 15.43
N VAL A 182 11.44 -12.94 15.63
CA VAL A 182 12.10 -14.05 14.93
C VAL A 182 11.83 -13.96 13.43
N LEU A 183 10.60 -13.62 13.03
CA LEU A 183 10.24 -13.41 11.62
C LEU A 183 11.08 -12.31 10.98
N SER A 184 11.26 -11.16 11.63
CA SER A 184 12.05 -10.05 11.09
C SER A 184 13.55 -10.37 11.02
N GLN A 185 14.06 -11.13 11.99
CA GLN A 185 15.43 -11.66 11.97
C GLN A 185 15.62 -12.67 10.83
N LEU A 186 14.66 -13.57 10.63
CA LEU A 186 14.67 -14.53 9.52
C LEU A 186 14.58 -13.85 8.15
N VAL A 187 13.84 -12.75 8.03
CA VAL A 187 13.80 -11.94 6.79
C VAL A 187 15.15 -11.28 6.49
N THR A 188 15.95 -10.98 7.52
CA THR A 188 17.28 -10.37 7.36
C THR A 188 18.36 -11.40 7.01
N ILE A 189 18.08 -12.70 7.20
CA ILE A 189 19.02 -13.77 6.89
C ILE A 189 18.83 -14.23 5.45
N ASP A 190 19.88 -14.18 4.63
CA ASP A 190 19.81 -14.53 3.20
C ASP A 190 20.07 -16.03 2.89
N SER A 191 20.45 -16.83 3.89
CA SER A 191 20.85 -18.24 3.70
C SER A 191 20.00 -19.18 4.55
N ASN A 192 19.53 -20.26 3.92
CA ASN A 192 18.76 -21.32 4.56
C ASN A 192 19.55 -21.96 5.73
N GLU A 193 20.80 -22.38 5.50
CA GLU A 193 21.62 -23.01 6.55
C GLU A 193 21.80 -22.10 7.77
N ARG A 194 21.94 -20.79 7.52
CA ARG A 194 22.07 -19.80 8.59
C ARG A 194 20.76 -19.58 9.34
N ALA A 195 19.62 -19.63 8.65
CA ALA A 195 18.29 -19.52 9.25
C ALA A 195 17.97 -20.73 10.14
N ILE A 196 18.29 -21.95 9.69
CA ILE A 196 18.14 -23.17 10.51
C ILE A 196 19.05 -23.10 11.73
N SER A 197 20.32 -22.73 11.54
CA SER A 197 21.28 -22.58 12.64
C SER A 197 20.83 -21.54 13.67
N PHE A 198 20.21 -20.45 13.22
CA PHE A 198 19.65 -19.42 14.09
C PHE A 198 18.51 -19.98 14.95
N ILE A 199 17.62 -20.77 14.35
CA ILE A 199 16.50 -21.39 15.07
C ILE A 199 17.01 -22.38 16.10
N ASP A 200 17.91 -23.28 15.73
CA ASP A 200 18.39 -24.32 16.64
C ASP A 200 19.25 -23.78 17.78
N ASN A 201 20.05 -22.71 17.55
CA ASN A 201 20.94 -22.17 18.58
C ASN A 201 20.34 -21.03 19.40
N MET A 202 19.39 -20.26 18.86
CA MET A 202 18.91 -19.03 19.51
C MET A 202 17.43 -19.09 19.86
N VAL A 203 16.59 -19.73 19.04
CA VAL A 203 15.13 -19.78 19.29
C VAL A 203 14.76 -21.02 20.10
N LYS A 204 15.29 -22.18 19.75
CA LYS A 204 15.02 -23.46 20.41
C LYS A 204 15.33 -23.47 21.91
N PRO A 205 16.50 -22.97 22.40
CA PRO A 205 16.80 -22.99 23.83
C PRO A 205 15.95 -21.99 24.64
N GLU A 206 15.51 -20.90 24.03
CA GLU A 206 14.64 -19.90 24.68
C GLU A 206 13.23 -20.44 24.97
N TYR A 207 12.79 -21.47 24.23
CA TYR A 207 11.43 -22.01 24.29
C TYR A 207 11.37 -23.47 24.77
N ASN A 208 12.11 -23.78 25.85
CA ASN A 208 12.12 -25.09 26.50
C ASN A 208 12.35 -26.24 25.50
N THR A 209 13.22 -26.00 24.52
CA THR A 209 13.67 -26.99 23.52
C THR A 209 12.51 -27.60 22.71
N TRP A 210 11.39 -26.89 22.56
CA TRP A 210 10.18 -27.34 21.85
C TRP A 210 9.79 -28.81 22.14
N ALA A 211 10.05 -29.27 23.37
CA ALA A 211 9.95 -30.68 23.74
C ALA A 211 8.50 -31.19 23.58
N GLY A 212 8.32 -32.23 22.77
CA GLY A 212 7.02 -32.83 22.44
C GLY A 212 6.22 -32.08 21.38
N LYS A 213 6.80 -31.07 20.70
CA LYS A 213 6.16 -30.27 19.64
C LYS A 213 6.96 -30.31 18.33
N GLU A 214 7.58 -31.46 18.05
CA GLU A 214 8.44 -31.68 16.88
C GLU A 214 7.71 -31.53 15.54
N GLU A 215 6.43 -31.92 15.46
CA GLU A 215 5.62 -31.73 14.24
C GLU A 215 5.48 -30.25 13.84
N TYR A 216 5.40 -29.36 14.84
CA TYR A 216 5.31 -27.92 14.60
C TYR A 216 6.68 -27.31 14.29
N GLU A 217 7.75 -27.87 14.84
CA GLU A 217 9.12 -27.52 14.47
C GLU A 217 9.40 -27.86 13.00
N GLU A 218 9.10 -29.08 12.56
CA GLU A 218 9.31 -29.50 11.18
C GLU A 218 8.50 -28.64 10.20
N ARG A 219 7.25 -28.34 10.54
CA ARG A 219 6.42 -27.41 9.74
C ARG A 219 7.00 -26.00 9.69
N PHE A 220 7.52 -25.50 10.81
CA PHE A 220 8.14 -24.18 10.87
C PHE A 220 9.44 -24.13 10.04
N LYS A 221 10.28 -25.16 10.14
CA LYS A 221 11.50 -25.32 9.32
C LYS A 221 11.16 -25.42 7.83
N ALA A 222 10.21 -26.27 7.44
CA ALA A 222 9.77 -26.41 6.05
C ALA A 222 9.21 -25.10 5.47
N LEU A 223 8.51 -24.30 6.29
CA LEU A 223 8.01 -22.99 5.88
C LEU A 223 9.15 -22.01 5.59
N ILE A 224 10.25 -22.11 6.33
CA ILE A 224 11.46 -21.31 6.13
C ILE A 224 12.24 -21.82 4.91
N GLU A 225 12.36 -23.13 4.70
CA GLU A 225 13.01 -23.66 3.49
C GLU A 225 12.29 -23.19 2.21
N ARG A 226 10.95 -23.15 2.22
CA ARG A 226 10.14 -22.62 1.11
C ARG A 226 10.41 -21.15 0.81
N ARG A 227 11.01 -20.40 1.74
CA ARG A 227 11.38 -18.99 1.54
C ARG A 227 12.63 -18.82 0.70
N PHE A 228 13.55 -19.77 0.84
CA PHE A 228 14.85 -19.74 0.18
C PHE A 228 14.88 -20.54 -1.13
N SER A 229 13.79 -21.23 -1.47
CA SER A 229 13.58 -21.96 -2.74
C SER A 229 12.92 -21.10 -3.83
#